data_AF-A0A9Q3BG85-F1
#
_entry.id   AF-A0A9Q3BG85-F1
#
_cell.length_a   1.000
_cell.length_b   1.000
_cell.length_c   1.000
_cell.angle_alpha   90.00
_cell.angle_beta   90.00
_cell.angle_gamma   90.00
#
_symmetry.space_group_name_H-M   'P 1'
#
loop_
_entity.id
_entity.type
_entity.pdbx_description
1 polymer ?
#
loop_
_entity_poly.entity_id
_entity_poly.type
_entity_poly.pdbx_seq_one_letter_code
_entity_poly.pdbx_strand_id
1 'polypeptide(L)'
;MAFIRGIEMIIEDFELPDQFVKARFNTLFNRSGYRWYIKLRQEHEQQSLTWWKTQIINKWNNDFCRSNVETASESSKYNADKDRALPWFFQEKRHINSILS
;
A
#
# COMPACT_ATOMS: atom_id res chain seq x y z
N MET A 1 4.24 -3.06 3.19
CA MET A 1 4.91 -4.05 4.07
C MET A 1 6.27 -4.49 3.53
N ALA A 2 6.37 -5.28 2.45
CA ALA A 2 7.66 -5.61 1.82
C ALA A 2 8.43 -4.36 1.32
N PHE A 3 7.72 -3.32 0.91
CA PHE A 3 8.29 -2.02 0.52
C PHE A 3 9.01 -1.27 1.67
N ILE A 4 8.43 -1.26 2.89
CA ILE A 4 9.07 -0.65 4.07
C ILE A 4 10.34 -1.43 4.43
N ARG A 5 10.24 -2.77 4.40
CA ARG A 5 11.38 -3.64 4.67
C ARG A 5 12.51 -3.46 3.65
N GLY A 6 12.18 -3.23 2.38
CA GLY A 6 13.17 -2.88 1.35
C GLY A 6 13.86 -1.54 1.62
N ILE A 7 13.13 -0.54 2.11
CA ILE A 7 13.73 0.74 2.54
C ILE A 7 14.67 0.51 3.75
N GLU A 8 14.26 -0.30 4.72
CA GLU A 8 15.06 -0.64 5.90
C GLU A 8 16.36 -1.36 5.54
N MET A 9 16.29 -2.36 4.67
CA MET A 9 17.49 -3.06 4.19
C MET A 9 18.46 -2.12 3.49
N ILE A 10 17.98 -1.18 2.66
CA ILE A 10 18.85 -0.19 2.00
C ILE A 10 19.47 0.78 3.01
N ILE A 11 18.77 1.12 4.09
CA ILE A 11 19.33 1.97 5.15
C ILE A 11 20.44 1.23 5.90
N GLU A 12 20.19 -0.03 6.24
CA GLU A 12 21.13 -0.90 6.95
C GLU A 12 22.37 -1.22 6.10
N ASP A 13 22.19 -1.60 4.84
CA ASP A 13 23.27 -1.99 3.92
C ASP A 13 24.21 -0.84 3.56
N PHE A 14 23.72 0.40 3.61
CA PHE A 14 24.45 1.59 3.16
C PHE A 14 24.62 2.68 4.23
N GLU A 15 24.25 2.40 5.48
CA GLU A 15 24.31 3.34 6.63
C GLU A 15 23.75 4.73 6.31
N LEU A 16 22.64 4.78 5.56
CA LEU A 16 22.13 6.04 5.01
C LEU A 16 21.44 6.89 6.08
N PRO A 17 21.76 8.20 6.17
CA PRO A 17 21.02 9.09 7.05
C PRO A 17 19.56 9.26 6.60
N ASP A 18 18.64 9.32 7.57
CA ASP A 18 17.19 9.49 7.35
C ASP A 18 16.83 10.59 6.34
N GLN A 19 17.56 11.71 6.36
CA GLN A 19 17.29 12.84 5.48
C GLN A 19 17.55 12.51 4.00
N PHE A 20 18.53 11.67 3.70
CA PHE A 20 18.79 11.20 2.34
C PHE A 20 17.69 10.25 1.86
N VAL A 21 17.22 9.35 2.73
CA VAL A 21 16.13 8.42 2.43
C VAL A 21 14.84 9.20 2.12
N LYS A 22 14.48 10.16 2.99
CA LYS A 22 13.29 11.01 2.82
C LYS A 22 13.34 11.82 1.52
N ALA A 23 14.52 12.31 1.14
CA ALA A 23 14.72 13.07 -0.10
C ALA A 23 14.52 12.20 -1.35
N ARG A 24 14.76 10.88 -1.27
CA ARG A 24 14.63 9.92 -2.37
C ARG A 24 13.23 9.32 -2.51
N PHE A 25 12.32 9.55 -1.56
CA PHE A 25 10.92 9.09 -1.70
C PHE A 25 10.25 9.63 -2.98
N ASN A 26 10.66 10.81 -3.47
CA ASN A 26 10.19 11.33 -4.77
C ASN A 26 10.51 10.39 -5.95
N THR A 27 11.61 9.64 -5.89
CA THR A 27 12.01 8.65 -6.91
C THR A 27 11.43 7.27 -6.67
N LEU A 28 11.02 6.98 -5.43
CA LEU A 28 10.46 5.68 -5.04
C LEU A 28 8.95 5.58 -5.29
N PHE A 29 8.25 6.71 -5.41
CA PHE A 29 6.82 6.75 -5.71
C PHE A 29 6.55 7.23 -7.13
N ASN A 30 5.61 6.56 -7.81
CA ASN A 30 5.14 6.93 -9.15
C ASN A 30 3.67 7.38 -9.14
N ARG A 31 3.29 8.20 -10.13
CA ARG A 31 1.90 8.63 -10.40
C ARG A 31 1.15 9.14 -9.17
N SER A 32 0.15 8.41 -8.68
CA SER A 32 -0.69 8.78 -7.53
C SER A 32 0.09 8.79 -6.22
N GLY A 33 1.06 7.88 -6.06
CA GLY A 33 1.96 7.87 -4.90
C GLY A 33 2.89 9.08 -4.88
N TYR A 34 3.39 9.51 -6.04
CA TYR A 34 4.21 10.71 -6.15
C TYR A 34 3.44 11.96 -5.73
N ARG A 35 2.21 12.13 -6.23
CA ARG A 35 1.34 13.28 -5.87
C ARG A 35 1.02 13.30 -4.38
N TRP A 36 0.73 12.14 -3.79
CA TRP A 36 0.51 12.01 -2.35
C TRP A 36 1.76 12.41 -1.55
N TYR A 37 2.94 11.91 -1.94
CA TYR A 37 4.20 12.23 -1.28
C TYR A 37 4.51 13.74 -1.34
N ILE A 38 4.36 14.37 -2.51
CA ILE A 38 4.65 15.81 -2.67
C ILE A 38 3.74 16.64 -1.75
N LYS A 39 2.44 16.33 -1.71
CA LYS A 39 1.50 17.02 -0.83
C LYS A 39 1.87 16.84 0.64
N LEU A 40 2.16 15.60 1.05
CA LEU A 40 2.51 15.31 2.43
C LEU A 40 3.84 15.96 2.83
N ARG A 41 4.79 16.09 1.89
CA ARG A 41 6.10 16.71 2.15
C ARG A 41 5.98 18.20 2.40
N GLN A 42 5.13 18.90 1.65
CA GLN A 42 4.91 20.34 1.83
C GLN A 42 4.49 20.69 3.27
N GLU A 43 3.72 19.81 3.90
CA GLU A 43 3.16 20.02 5.23
C GLU A 43 4.04 19.42 6.35
N HIS A 44 4.87 18.42 6.03
CA HIS A 44 5.50 17.55 7.03
C HIS A 44 6.96 17.14 6.73
N GLU A 45 7.71 17.92 5.94
CA GLU A 45 9.11 17.63 5.56
C GLU A 45 10.04 17.33 6.75
N GLN A 46 9.87 18.06 7.86
CA GLN A 46 10.71 17.95 9.05
C GLN A 46 10.39 16.74 9.94
N GLN A 47 9.37 15.94 9.60
CA GLN A 47 9.01 14.76 10.38
C GLN A 47 10.07 13.64 10.30
N SER A 48 10.09 12.78 11.31
CA SER A 48 11.03 11.65 11.41
C SER A 48 10.77 10.58 10.35
N LEU A 49 11.79 9.77 10.03
CA LEU A 49 11.61 8.67 9.08
C LEU A 49 10.56 7.65 9.57
N THR A 50 10.48 7.40 10.88
CA THR A 50 9.44 6.57 11.49
C THR A 50 8.05 7.10 11.19
N TRP A 51 7.83 8.41 11.30
CA TRP A 51 6.55 9.02 10.96
C TRP A 51 6.22 8.81 9.47
N TRP A 52 7.20 9.02 8.57
CA TRP A 52 7.01 8.78 7.14
C TRP A 52 6.66 7.32 6.83
N LYS A 53 7.34 6.35 7.45
CA LYS A 53 7.02 4.92 7.34
C LYS A 53 5.57 4.66 7.78
N THR A 54 5.13 5.24 8.89
CA THR A 54 3.74 5.13 9.35
C THR A 54 2.76 5.69 8.34
N GLN A 55 3.04 6.84 7.71
CA GLN A 55 2.16 7.39 6.68
C GLN A 55 2.09 6.53 5.43
N ILE A 56 3.22 5.94 5.01
CA ILE A 56 3.26 4.96 3.91
C ILE A 56 2.41 3.74 4.28
N ILE A 57 2.55 3.22 5.49
CA ILE A 57 1.72 2.10 5.96
C ILE A 57 0.25 2.51 5.97
N ASN A 58 -0.12 3.65 6.55
CA ASN A 58 -1.51 4.10 6.60
C ASN A 58 -2.10 4.35 5.21
N LYS A 59 -1.31 4.84 4.25
CA LYS A 59 -1.79 5.10 2.89
C LYS A 59 -2.08 3.81 2.12
N TRP A 60 -1.27 2.78 2.30
CA TRP A 60 -1.33 1.54 1.51
C TRP A 60 -1.72 0.28 2.30
N ASN A 61 -2.03 0.43 3.59
CA ASN A 61 -2.46 -0.65 4.49
C ASN A 61 -3.58 -0.17 5.44
N ASN A 62 -4.37 0.83 5.00
CA ASN A 62 -5.49 1.39 5.77
C ASN A 62 -6.53 0.30 6.09
N ASP A 63 -7.05 0.29 7.31
CA ASP A 63 -8.20 -0.52 7.73
C ASP A 63 -9.43 -0.24 6.87
N PHE A 64 -9.59 0.95 6.27
CA PHE A 64 -10.64 1.20 5.27
C PHE A 64 -10.46 0.34 4.01
N CYS A 65 -9.22 0.20 3.50
CA CYS A 65 -8.96 -0.70 2.37
C CYS A 65 -9.13 -2.17 2.79
N ARG A 66 -8.70 -2.52 4.00
CA ARG A 66 -8.87 -3.88 4.54
C ARG A 66 -10.35 -4.23 4.73
N SER A 67 -11.13 -3.33 5.32
CA SER A 67 -12.58 -3.42 5.50
C SER A 67 -13.33 -3.46 4.17
N ASN A 68 -12.90 -2.70 3.15
CA ASN A 68 -13.49 -2.80 1.81
C ASN A 68 -13.19 -4.15 1.15
N VAL A 69 -11.98 -4.71 1.33
CA VAL A 69 -11.65 -6.05 0.84
C VAL A 69 -12.43 -7.13 1.62
N GLU A 70 -12.53 -6.99 2.94
CA GLU A 70 -13.31 -7.90 3.80
C GLU A 70 -14.79 -7.86 3.42
N THR A 71 -15.38 -6.67 3.30
CA THR A 71 -16.79 -6.48 2.88
C THR A 71 -17.03 -7.05 1.48
N ALA A 72 -16.12 -6.80 0.54
CA ALA A 72 -16.22 -7.35 -0.82
C ALA A 72 -16.21 -8.88 -0.80
N SER A 73 -15.30 -9.47 -0.03
CA SER A 73 -15.19 -10.92 0.15
C SER A 73 -16.42 -11.51 0.85
N GLU A 74 -17.00 -10.83 1.83
CA GLU A 74 -18.20 -11.29 2.56
C GLU A 74 -19.47 -11.17 1.71
N SER A 75 -19.52 -10.18 0.82
CA SER A 75 -20.63 -9.99 -0.14
C SER A 75 -20.61 -11.02 -1.28
N SER A 76 -19.45 -11.62 -1.55
CA SER A 76 -19.27 -12.66 -2.55
C SER A 76 -19.56 -14.05 -1.97
N LYS A 77 -20.82 -14.49 -2.08
CA LYS A 77 -21.21 -15.83 -1.62
C LYS A 77 -20.95 -16.85 -2.72
N TYR A 78 -19.86 -17.62 -2.58
CA TYR A 78 -19.66 -18.85 -3.36
C TYR A 78 -20.81 -19.83 -3.10
N ASN A 79 -21.46 -20.29 -4.16
CA ASN A 79 -22.49 -21.33 -4.10
C ASN A 79 -21.99 -22.60 -4.80
N ALA A 80 -21.68 -23.64 -4.03
CA ALA A 80 -21.12 -24.88 -4.56
C ALA A 80 -22.04 -25.63 -5.56
N ASP A 81 -23.35 -25.39 -5.53
CA ASP A 81 -24.32 -26.01 -6.43
C ASP A 81 -24.45 -25.24 -7.76
N LYS A 82 -24.03 -23.97 -7.80
CA LYS A 82 -24.24 -23.06 -8.94
C LYS A 82 -22.94 -22.56 -9.57
N ASP A 83 -21.89 -22.43 -8.78
CA ASP A 83 -20.63 -21.81 -9.18
C ASP A 83 -19.55 -22.86 -9.44
N ARG A 84 -18.88 -22.72 -10.57
CA ARG A 84 -17.63 -23.47 -10.81
C ARG A 84 -16.50 -22.78 -10.06
N ALA A 85 -15.80 -23.52 -9.21
CA ALA A 85 -14.76 -23.00 -8.32
C ALA A 85 -13.69 -22.15 -9.03
N LEU A 86 -13.12 -22.62 -10.15
CA LEU A 86 -12.07 -21.88 -10.87
C LEU A 86 -12.57 -20.54 -11.46
N PRO A 87 -13.66 -20.51 -12.25
CA PRO A 87 -14.23 -19.26 -12.76
C PRO A 87 -14.62 -18.27 -11.66
N TRP A 88 -15.26 -18.77 -10.59
CA TRP A 88 -15.65 -17.94 -9.45
C TRP A 88 -14.43 -17.30 -8.78
N PHE A 89 -13.38 -18.08 -8.53
CA PHE A 89 -12.13 -17.58 -7.95
C PHE A 89 -11.48 -16.48 -8.81
N PHE A 90 -11.45 -16.64 -10.13
CA PHE A 90 -10.90 -15.62 -11.02
C PHE A 90 -11.77 -14.37 -11.13
N GLN A 91 -13.09 -14.50 -10.96
CA GLN A 91 -14.01 -13.39 -10.89
C GLN A 91 -13.83 -12.62 -9.56
N GLU A 92 -13.69 -13.35 -8.46
CA GLU A 92 -13.47 -12.76 -7.13
C GLU A 92 -12.14 -12.02 -7.05
N LYS A 93 -11.07 -12.62 -7.58
CA LYS A 93 -9.77 -11.96 -7.70
C LYS A 93 -9.85 -10.66 -8.53
N ARG A 94 -10.64 -10.66 -9.60
CA ARG A 94 -10.86 -9.45 -10.44
C ARG A 94 -11.66 -8.39 -9.69
N HIS A 95 -12.69 -8.81 -8.96
CA HIS A 95 -13.53 -7.93 -8.16
C HIS A 95 -12.71 -7.23 -7.07
N ILE A 96 -11.94 -7.98 -6.28
CA ILE A 96 -11.04 -7.43 -5.25
C ILE A 96 -10.03 -6.45 -5.86
N ASN A 97 -9.43 -6.79 -6.99
CA ASN A 97 -8.47 -5.90 -7.65
C ASN A 97 -9.09 -4.60 -8.16
N SER A 98 -10.38 -4.60 -8.54
CA SER A 98 -11.08 -3.39 -9.00
C SER A 98 -11.43 -2.41 -7.89
N ILE A 99 -11.53 -2.89 -6.65
CA ILE A 99 -11.79 -2.07 -5.45
C ILE A 99 -10.49 -1.45 -4.91
N LEU A 100 -9.35 -2.07 -5.23
CA LEU A 100 -8.02 -1.64 -4.79
C LEU A 100 -7.32 -0.67 -5.78
N SER A 101 -7.89 -0.43 -6.97
CA SER A 101 -7.33 0.40 -8.05
C SER A 101 -7.88 1.81 -8.09
#